data_AF-A0A954ZHH1-F1
#
_entry.id   AF-A0A954ZHH1-F1
#
_cell.length_a   1.000
_cell.length_b   1.000
_cell.length_c   1.000
_cell.angle_alpha   90.00
_cell.angle_beta   90.00
_cell.angle_gamma   90.00
#
_symmetry.space_group_name_H-M   'P 1'
#
loop_
_entity.id
_entity.type
_entity.pdbx_description
1 polymer ?
#
loop_
_entity_poly.entity_id
_entity_poly.type
_entity_poly.pdbx_seq_one_letter_code
_entity_poly.pdbx_strand_id
1 'polypeptide(L)'
;MSRYRVSVILVSVLAFAGCDAPDARFRLNMAYLNKQEEAVGAEFSPEQVQDVADILASMFGTPDQPFVPAAGDSGVRELVSLDRLEMAAGPVSSDEDGTAHGLYRKHCVHCHGITGDGAGPTAAFLNPYPRDYRKGEFKAKSTPIGVRPTDEDLKRILTEGIAGT
;
A
#
# COMPACT_ATOMS: atom_id res chain seq x y z
N MET A 1 -29.78 35.08 55.73
CA MET A 1 -28.65 34.89 54.80
C MET A 1 -28.22 33.43 54.99
N SER A 2 -28.36 32.50 54.06
CA SER A 2 -27.63 32.42 52.79
C SER A 2 -28.35 31.42 51.87
N ARG A 3 -28.53 31.79 50.60
CA ARG A 3 -29.13 30.95 49.55
C ARG A 3 -28.01 30.16 48.87
N TYR A 4 -28.05 28.83 48.94
CA TYR A 4 -27.14 27.98 48.16
C TYR A 4 -27.56 28.02 46.69
N ARG A 5 -26.75 28.67 45.85
CA ARG A 5 -26.90 28.68 44.39
C ARG A 5 -26.24 27.41 43.84
N VAL A 6 -27.05 26.46 43.38
CA VAL A 6 -26.58 25.33 42.56
C VAL A 6 -26.23 25.91 41.18
N SER A 7 -24.94 26.06 40.89
CA SER A 7 -24.47 26.39 39.54
C SER A 7 -24.49 25.11 38.70
N VAL A 8 -25.41 25.04 37.74
CA VAL A 8 -25.40 24.02 36.70
C VAL A 8 -24.28 24.38 35.74
N ILE A 9 -23.15 23.68 35.81
CA ILE A 9 -22.08 23.76 34.80
C ILE A 9 -22.56 22.96 33.59
N LEU A 10 -22.95 23.68 32.53
CA LEU A 10 -23.25 23.10 31.23
C LEU A 10 -21.90 22.69 30.58
N VAL A 11 -21.52 21.43 30.69
CA VAL A 11 -20.36 20.89 29.95
C VAL A 11 -20.79 20.68 28.51
N SER A 12 -20.49 21.64 27.64
CA SER A 12 -20.61 21.51 26.20
C SER A 12 -19.58 20.50 25.69
N VAL A 13 -20.02 19.26 25.47
CA VAL A 13 -19.23 18.23 24.77
C VAL A 13 -19.14 18.64 23.29
N LEU A 14 -18.04 19.29 22.92
CA LEU A 14 -17.63 19.44 21.54
C LEU A 14 -17.25 18.06 21.01
N ALA A 15 -18.18 17.39 20.34
CA ALA A 15 -17.89 16.20 19.57
C ALA A 15 -17.03 16.62 18.36
N PHE A 16 -15.72 16.46 18.48
CA PHE A 16 -14.82 16.48 17.32
C PHE A 16 -15.14 15.24 16.48
N ALA A 17 -16.05 15.37 15.53
CA ALA A 17 -16.14 14.44 14.41
C ALA A 17 -14.84 14.59 13.60
N GLY A 18 -13.82 13.81 13.97
CA GLY A 18 -12.60 13.69 13.17
C GLY A 18 -12.96 13.20 11.78
N CYS A 19 -12.35 13.77 10.75
CA CYS A 19 -12.39 13.20 9.41
C CYS A 19 -11.58 11.90 9.44
N ASP A 20 -12.23 10.80 9.81
CA ASP A 20 -11.60 9.49 9.75
C ASP A 20 -11.54 9.08 8.28
N ALA A 21 -10.35 9.17 7.70
CA ALA A 21 -10.11 8.62 6.38
C ALA A 21 -10.17 7.09 6.51
N PRO A 22 -10.79 6.37 5.57
CA PRO A 22 -10.82 4.92 5.63
C PRO A 22 -9.40 4.36 5.65
N ASP A 23 -9.19 3.30 6.43
CA ASP A 23 -7.90 2.60 6.52
C ASP A 23 -7.37 2.27 5.12
N ALA A 24 -6.05 2.39 4.94
CA ALA A 24 -5.45 1.96 3.69
C ALA A 24 -5.67 0.45 3.52
N ARG A 25 -6.14 0.02 2.35
CA ARG A 25 -6.34 -1.39 2.01
C ARG A 25 -5.71 -1.72 0.66
N PHE A 26 -5.22 -2.95 0.51
CA PHE A 26 -4.74 -3.42 -0.79
C PHE A 26 -5.91 -3.51 -1.78
N ARG A 27 -5.72 -2.87 -2.95
CA ARG A 27 -6.70 -2.87 -4.04
C ARG A 27 -6.48 -4.10 -4.89
N LEU A 28 -7.56 -4.84 -5.13
CA LEU A 28 -7.53 -5.98 -6.05
C LEU A 28 -7.16 -5.52 -7.47
N ASN A 29 -6.49 -6.41 -8.18
CA ASN A 29 -6.15 -6.16 -9.58
C ASN A 29 -7.31 -6.60 -10.47
N MET A 30 -8.25 -5.69 -10.73
CA MET A 30 -9.42 -5.98 -11.56
C MET A 30 -9.03 -6.40 -12.99
N ALA A 31 -7.95 -5.85 -13.55
CA ALA A 31 -7.47 -6.29 -14.87
C ALA A 31 -6.97 -7.74 -14.86
N TYR A 32 -6.38 -8.19 -13.75
CA TYR A 32 -6.01 -9.59 -13.57
C TYR A 32 -7.24 -10.46 -13.34
N LEU A 33 -8.20 -10.02 -12.52
CA LEU A 33 -9.45 -10.73 -12.26
C LEU A 33 -10.21 -11.00 -13.56
N ASN A 34 -10.46 -9.96 -14.36
CA ASN A 34 -11.17 -10.08 -15.64
C ASN A 34 -10.48 -11.08 -16.58
N LYS A 35 -9.14 -11.11 -16.59
CA LYS A 35 -8.37 -12.08 -17.37
C LYS A 35 -8.58 -13.52 -16.87
N GLN A 36 -8.74 -13.72 -15.56
CA GLN A 36 -9.05 -15.03 -15.00
C GLN A 36 -10.48 -15.46 -15.32
N GLU A 37 -11.45 -14.55 -15.26
CA GLU A 37 -12.84 -14.81 -15.62
C GLU A 37 -12.96 -15.24 -17.09
N GLU A 38 -12.25 -14.55 -18.00
CA GLU A 38 -12.18 -14.93 -19.40
C GLU A 38 -11.54 -16.32 -19.58
N ALA A 39 -10.44 -16.60 -18.88
CA ALA A 39 -9.75 -17.88 -18.96
C ALA A 39 -10.59 -19.06 -18.44
N VAL A 40 -11.43 -18.83 -17.43
CA VAL A 40 -12.32 -19.84 -16.84
C VAL A 40 -13.67 -19.89 -17.55
N GLY A 41 -14.04 -18.84 -18.29
CA GLY A 41 -15.33 -18.71 -18.98
C GLY A 41 -16.50 -18.40 -18.04
N ALA A 42 -16.24 -17.81 -16.87
CA ALA A 42 -17.24 -17.47 -15.88
C ALA A 42 -16.84 -16.24 -15.05
N GLU A 43 -17.81 -15.42 -14.67
CA GLU A 43 -17.62 -14.30 -13.75
C GLU A 43 -17.52 -14.79 -12.30
N PHE A 44 -16.65 -14.18 -11.51
CA PHE A 44 -16.60 -14.43 -10.07
C PHE A 44 -17.67 -13.59 -9.37
N SER A 45 -18.36 -14.19 -8.40
CA SER A 45 -19.34 -13.44 -7.60
C SER A 45 -18.62 -12.38 -6.75
N PRO A 46 -19.30 -11.27 -6.41
CA PRO A 46 -18.74 -10.27 -5.50
C PRO A 46 -18.26 -10.85 -4.16
N GLU A 47 -18.92 -11.91 -3.69
CA GLU A 47 -18.55 -12.64 -2.47
C GLU A 47 -17.22 -13.38 -2.66
N GLN A 48 -17.03 -14.11 -3.76
CA GLN A 48 -15.76 -14.78 -4.06
C GLN A 48 -14.59 -13.80 -4.19
N VAL A 49 -14.84 -12.64 -4.80
CA VAL A 49 -13.84 -11.57 -4.93
C VAL A 49 -13.49 -11.00 -3.54
N GLN A 50 -14.48 -10.82 -2.68
CA GLN A 50 -14.28 -10.34 -1.31
C GLN A 50 -13.55 -11.38 -0.45
N ASP A 51 -13.87 -12.66 -0.57
CA ASP A 51 -13.18 -13.75 0.14
C ASP A 51 -11.68 -13.74 -0.17
N VAL A 52 -11.31 -13.55 -1.45
CA VAL A 52 -9.90 -13.42 -1.85
C VAL A 52 -9.26 -12.19 -1.20
N ALA A 53 -9.95 -11.04 -1.17
CA ALA A 53 -9.45 -9.84 -0.51
C ALA A 53 -9.22 -10.06 1.00
N ASP A 54 -10.16 -10.73 1.67
CA ASP A 54 -10.11 -10.99 3.10
C ASP A 54 -9.01 -11.99 3.45
N ILE A 55 -8.84 -13.04 2.64
CA ILE A 55 -7.72 -13.99 2.77
C ILE A 55 -6.39 -13.25 2.60
N LEU A 56 -6.24 -12.43 1.56
CA LEU A 56 -5.01 -11.67 1.33
C LEU A 56 -4.73 -10.68 2.47
N ALA A 57 -5.74 -9.99 2.99
CA ALA A 57 -5.61 -9.10 4.14
C ALA A 57 -5.24 -9.88 5.41
N SER A 58 -5.82 -11.07 5.62
CA SER A 58 -5.48 -11.94 6.75
C SER A 58 -4.07 -12.52 6.64
N MET A 59 -3.54 -12.69 5.43
CA MET A 59 -2.19 -13.22 5.21
C MET A 59 -1.14 -12.13 5.24
N PHE A 60 -1.40 -10.95 4.66
CA PHE A 60 -0.38 -9.95 4.40
C PHE A 60 -0.62 -8.61 5.12
N GLY A 61 -1.75 -8.46 5.81
CA GLY A 61 -2.13 -7.24 6.51
C GLY A 61 -2.62 -6.14 5.59
N THR A 62 -2.32 -4.90 5.96
CA THR A 62 -2.72 -3.70 5.21
C THR A 62 -1.50 -2.88 4.78
N PRO A 63 -1.63 -1.91 3.85
CA PRO A 63 -0.54 -0.97 3.56
C PRO A 63 -0.05 -0.17 4.78
N ASP A 64 -0.88 0.01 5.80
CA ASP A 64 -0.50 0.66 7.05
C ASP A 64 0.24 -0.30 7.99
N GLN A 65 -0.18 -1.56 8.05
CA GLN A 65 0.38 -2.59 8.94
C GLN A 65 0.56 -3.90 8.17
N PRO A 66 1.57 -3.98 7.28
CA PRO A 66 1.80 -5.22 6.54
C PRO A 66 2.56 -6.21 7.41
N PHE A 67 2.34 -7.50 7.16
CA PHE A 67 3.17 -8.55 7.74
C PHE A 67 3.42 -9.66 6.73
N VAL A 68 4.49 -10.41 6.96
CA VAL A 68 4.83 -11.57 6.14
C VAL A 68 4.53 -12.82 6.96
N PRO A 69 3.62 -13.71 6.50
CA PRO A 69 3.32 -14.96 7.18
C PRO A 69 4.59 -15.73 7.53
N ALA A 70 4.69 -16.19 8.79
CA ALA A 70 5.79 -17.05 9.22
C ALA A 70 5.65 -18.49 8.69
N ALA A 71 4.45 -18.91 8.27
CA ALA A 71 4.12 -20.29 7.95
C ALA A 71 3.70 -20.47 6.48
N GLY A 72 4.25 -21.52 5.85
CA GLY A 72 3.88 -22.03 4.52
C GLY A 72 5.05 -22.12 3.54
N ASP A 73 4.97 -23.01 2.55
CA ASP A 73 5.91 -23.19 1.42
C ASP A 73 5.97 -21.96 0.46
N SER A 74 5.48 -20.80 0.89
CA SER A 74 5.37 -19.62 0.04
C SER A 74 6.72 -18.98 -0.31
N GLY A 75 7.77 -19.25 0.49
CA GLY A 75 9.11 -18.70 0.28
C GLY A 75 9.18 -17.17 0.40
N VAL A 76 8.10 -16.51 0.85
CA VAL A 76 7.99 -15.03 0.84
C VAL A 76 8.92 -14.41 1.86
N ARG A 77 9.17 -15.08 2.98
CA ARG A 77 10.01 -14.57 4.07
C ARG A 77 11.49 -14.54 3.68
N GLU A 78 11.91 -15.41 2.77
CA GLU A 78 13.24 -15.44 2.16
C GLU A 78 13.42 -14.33 1.11
N LEU A 79 12.31 -13.79 0.57
CA LEU A 79 12.32 -12.75 -0.46
C LEU A 79 12.21 -11.33 0.12
N VAL A 80 11.79 -11.17 1.38
CA VAL A 80 11.48 -9.88 1.99
C VAL A 80 12.31 -9.65 3.25
N SER A 81 13.08 -8.56 3.26
CA SER A 81 13.71 -8.06 4.49
C SER A 81 12.66 -7.34 5.34
N LEU A 82 12.43 -7.84 6.56
CA LEU A 82 11.43 -7.28 7.47
C LEU A 82 11.79 -5.87 7.92
N ASP A 83 13.06 -5.62 8.22
CA ASP A 83 13.53 -4.28 8.61
C ASP A 83 13.28 -3.26 7.49
N ARG A 84 13.51 -3.64 6.23
CA ARG A 84 13.19 -2.78 5.08
C ARG A 84 11.68 -2.60 4.89
N LEU A 85 10.89 -3.64 5.17
CA LEU A 85 9.43 -3.56 5.10
C LEU A 85 8.90 -2.56 6.15
N GLU A 86 9.37 -2.66 7.38
CA GLU A 86 9.01 -1.78 8.50
C GLU A 86 9.42 -0.32 8.26
N MET A 87 10.59 -0.10 7.65
CA MET A 87 11.04 1.23 7.25
C MET A 87 10.20 1.82 6.10
N ALA A 88 9.79 0.99 5.13
CA ALA A 88 9.14 1.46 3.92
C ALA A 88 7.61 1.66 4.07
N ALA A 89 6.96 0.77 4.83
CA ALA A 89 5.51 0.71 4.96
C ALA A 89 4.97 1.67 6.03
N GLY A 90 3.64 1.75 6.12
CA GLY A 90 2.97 2.55 7.14
C GLY A 90 2.77 4.02 6.78
N PRO A 91 2.15 4.79 7.69
CA PRO A 91 2.13 6.24 7.67
C PRO A 91 3.55 6.83 7.71
N VAL A 92 3.70 8.06 7.22
CA VAL A 92 4.98 8.77 7.32
C VAL A 92 5.21 9.18 8.77
N SER A 93 6.25 8.66 9.39
CA SER A 93 6.65 8.98 10.77
C SER A 93 8.17 8.90 10.92
N SER A 94 8.65 9.25 12.12
CA SER A 94 10.03 9.03 12.52
C SER A 94 10.11 8.71 14.01
N ASP A 95 11.05 7.85 14.38
CA ASP A 95 11.37 7.54 15.76
C ASP A 95 12.11 8.70 16.45
N GLU A 96 12.25 8.62 17.77
CA GLU A 96 12.95 9.63 18.58
C GLU A 96 14.42 9.80 18.18
N ASP A 97 15.06 8.74 17.68
CA ASP A 97 16.45 8.76 17.20
C ASP A 97 16.60 9.29 15.76
N GLY A 98 15.49 9.63 15.11
CA GLY A 98 15.44 10.15 13.74
C GLY A 98 15.30 9.09 12.65
N THR A 99 15.15 7.81 12.99
CA THR A 99 14.86 6.75 12.00
C THR A 99 13.53 7.03 11.32
N ALA A 100 13.50 7.03 9.98
CA ALA A 100 12.32 7.39 9.20
C ALA A 100 11.50 6.16 8.76
N HIS A 101 10.17 6.26 8.84
CA HIS A 101 9.22 5.24 8.42
C HIS A 101 8.24 5.76 7.35
N GLY A 102 7.50 4.86 6.70
CA GLY A 102 6.56 5.21 5.66
C GLY A 102 7.22 5.81 4.43
N LEU A 103 8.47 5.43 4.12
CA LEU A 103 9.23 5.99 3.00
C LEU A 103 8.50 5.83 1.66
N TYR A 104 7.81 4.72 1.46
CA TYR A 104 7.01 4.52 0.25
C TYR A 104 5.88 5.54 0.16
N ARG A 105 5.18 5.81 1.27
CA ARG A 105 4.12 6.82 1.34
C ARG A 105 4.64 8.23 1.10
N LYS A 106 5.81 8.52 1.65
CA LYS A 106 6.47 9.81 1.52
C LYS A 106 6.90 10.12 0.09
N HIS A 107 7.39 9.12 -0.65
CA HIS A 107 8.09 9.35 -1.91
C HIS A 107 7.39 8.81 -3.16
N CYS A 108 6.58 7.75 -3.05
CA CYS A 108 6.14 6.96 -4.20
C CYS A 108 4.63 7.06 -4.46
N VAL A 109 3.83 7.20 -3.39
CA VAL A 109 2.36 7.05 -3.46
C VAL A 109 1.68 8.03 -4.38
N HIS A 110 2.23 9.24 -4.53
CA HIS A 110 1.64 10.27 -5.37
C HIS A 110 1.43 9.79 -6.82
N CYS A 111 2.39 9.03 -7.36
CA CYS A 111 2.33 8.47 -8.70
C CYS A 111 1.87 7.00 -8.68
N HIS A 112 2.43 6.18 -7.79
CA HIS A 112 2.24 4.72 -7.82
C HIS A 112 1.05 4.21 -6.99
N GLY A 113 0.39 5.09 -6.22
CA GLY A 113 -0.70 4.71 -5.34
C GLY A 113 -0.24 3.99 -4.07
N ILE A 114 -1.11 3.96 -3.06
CA ILE A 114 -0.82 3.41 -1.73
C ILE A 114 -0.49 1.91 -1.75
N THR A 115 -1.00 1.20 -2.76
CA THR A 115 -0.86 -0.24 -2.96
C THR A 115 0.17 -0.60 -4.03
N GLY A 116 0.84 0.39 -4.62
CA GLY A 116 1.82 0.18 -5.69
C GLY A 116 1.21 -0.27 -7.02
N ASP A 117 -0.06 0.01 -7.26
CA ASP A 117 -0.77 -0.41 -8.48
C ASP A 117 -0.66 0.57 -9.66
N GLY A 118 0.15 1.61 -9.53
CA GLY A 118 0.35 2.61 -10.58
C GLY A 118 -0.83 3.58 -10.73
N ALA A 119 -1.80 3.57 -9.79
CA ALA A 119 -2.98 4.44 -9.82
C ALA A 119 -2.99 5.40 -8.63
N GLY A 120 -1.88 6.13 -8.44
CA GLY A 120 -1.80 7.27 -7.53
C GLY A 120 -2.58 8.50 -8.02
N PRO A 121 -2.79 9.51 -7.17
CA PRO A 121 -3.60 10.68 -7.50
C PRO A 121 -3.14 11.44 -8.76
N THR A 122 -1.86 11.38 -9.12
CA THR A 122 -1.36 12.02 -10.35
C THR A 122 -1.19 11.08 -11.53
N ALA A 123 -1.42 9.77 -11.36
CA ALA A 123 -1.15 8.78 -12.40
C ALA A 123 -1.87 9.08 -13.73
N ALA A 124 -3.10 9.60 -13.66
CA ALA A 124 -3.89 9.94 -14.84
C ALA A 124 -3.30 11.06 -15.71
N PHE A 125 -2.39 11.86 -15.16
CA PHE A 125 -1.77 13.01 -15.85
C PHE A 125 -0.35 12.72 -16.35
N LEU A 126 0.17 11.51 -16.13
CA LEU A 126 1.53 11.14 -16.49
C LEU A 126 1.54 10.29 -17.77
N ASN A 127 2.46 10.62 -18.68
CA ASN A 127 2.73 9.82 -19.87
C ASN A 127 4.26 9.63 -20.00
N PRO A 128 4.78 8.42 -19.74
CA PRO A 128 4.05 7.16 -19.56
C PRO A 128 3.35 7.03 -18.20
N TYR A 129 2.33 6.16 -18.13
CA TYR A 129 1.68 5.81 -16.87
C TYR A 129 2.68 5.22 -15.86
N PRO A 130 2.51 5.51 -14.55
CA PRO A 130 3.34 4.91 -13.50
C PRO A 130 3.27 3.38 -13.50
N ARG A 131 4.39 2.74 -13.15
CA ARG A 131 4.48 1.28 -13.07
C ARG A 131 3.56 0.72 -11.99
N ASP A 132 2.74 -0.26 -12.36
CA ASP A 132 2.10 -1.20 -11.43
C ASP A 132 3.13 -2.26 -10.97
N TYR A 133 3.51 -2.21 -9.70
CA TYR A 133 4.51 -3.09 -9.08
C TYR A 133 3.98 -4.47 -8.76
N ARG A 134 2.65 -4.67 -8.69
CA ARG A 134 2.03 -5.94 -8.27
C ARG A 134 2.34 -7.10 -9.21
N LYS A 135 2.74 -6.80 -10.45
CA LYS A 135 3.14 -7.80 -11.45
C LYS A 135 4.59 -8.25 -11.32
N GLY A 136 5.44 -7.47 -10.64
CA GLY A 136 6.88 -7.73 -10.60
C GLY A 136 7.58 -7.60 -11.98
N GLU A 137 6.94 -6.93 -12.93
CA GLU A 137 7.43 -6.76 -14.31
C GLU A 137 8.07 -5.39 -14.49
N PHE A 138 9.36 -5.36 -14.82
CA PHE A 138 10.14 -4.12 -14.96
C PHE A 138 10.78 -4.02 -16.35
N LYS A 139 10.70 -2.84 -16.96
CA LYS A 139 11.26 -2.55 -18.29
C LYS A 139 12.73 -2.12 -18.22
N ALA A 140 13.06 -1.21 -17.30
CA ALA A 140 14.37 -0.56 -17.23
C ALA A 140 15.35 -1.37 -16.35
N LYS A 141 15.78 -2.53 -16.84
CA LYS A 141 16.62 -3.48 -16.11
C LYS A 141 17.67 -4.14 -17.00
N SER A 142 18.72 -4.64 -16.37
CA SER A 142 19.84 -5.34 -17.03
C SER A 142 19.54 -6.80 -17.31
N THR A 143 18.60 -7.42 -16.59
CA THR A 143 18.26 -8.84 -16.75
C THR A 143 17.39 -9.10 -18.00
N PRO A 144 17.37 -10.33 -18.57
CA PRO A 144 16.56 -10.66 -19.75
C PRO A 144 15.04 -10.50 -19.56
N ILE A 145 14.27 -10.39 -20.64
CA ILE A 145 12.80 -10.32 -20.58
C ILE A 145 12.25 -11.52 -19.79
N GLY A 146 11.28 -11.26 -18.91
CA GLY A 146 10.68 -12.28 -18.02
C GLY A 146 11.49 -12.60 -16.76
N VAL A 147 12.71 -12.09 -16.63
CA VAL A 147 13.53 -12.24 -15.42
C VAL A 147 13.37 -11.02 -14.51
N ARG A 148 13.33 -11.20 -13.19
CA ARG A 148 13.23 -10.09 -12.23
C ARG A 148 14.44 -9.14 -12.32
N PRO A 149 14.28 -7.83 -12.03
CA PRO A 149 15.42 -6.92 -11.90
C PRO A 149 16.33 -7.35 -10.75
N THR A 150 17.60 -6.95 -10.80
CA THR A 150 18.50 -7.03 -9.64
C THR A 150 18.22 -5.89 -8.66
N ASP A 151 18.73 -6.00 -7.43
CA ASP A 151 18.69 -4.88 -6.47
C ASP A 151 19.39 -3.63 -7.02
N GLU A 152 20.49 -3.80 -7.78
CA GLU A 152 21.20 -2.70 -8.42
C GLU A 152 20.39 -2.05 -9.55
N ASP A 153 19.59 -2.83 -10.30
CA ASP A 153 18.64 -2.25 -11.27
C ASP A 153 17.64 -1.33 -10.57
N LEU A 154 17.05 -1.78 -9.45
CA LEU A 154 16.09 -0.99 -8.68
C LEU A 154 16.74 0.24 -8.06
N LYS A 155 17.92 0.09 -7.46
CA LYS A 155 18.68 1.18 -6.83
C LYS A 155 19.02 2.26 -7.84
N ARG A 156 19.53 1.89 -9.02
CA ARG A 156 19.82 2.83 -10.10
C ARG A 156 18.59 3.65 -10.47
N ILE A 157 17.43 3.02 -10.62
CA ILE A 157 16.19 3.73 -10.93
C ILE A 157 15.77 4.68 -9.79
N LEU A 158 15.92 4.27 -8.54
CA LEU A 158 15.59 5.13 -7.39
C LEU A 158 16.51 6.35 -7.29
N THR A 159 17.78 6.23 -7.69
CA THR A 159 18.77 7.32 -7.58
C THR A 159 18.84 8.21 -8.82
N GLU A 160 18.67 7.65 -10.01
CA GLU A 160 18.88 8.34 -11.29
C GLU A 160 17.58 8.61 -12.06
N GLY A 161 16.48 7.96 -11.67
CA GLY A 161 15.21 8.00 -12.40
C GLY A 161 15.25 7.18 -13.70
N ILE A 162 14.26 7.40 -14.56
CA ILE A 162 14.18 6.82 -15.90
C ILE A 162 14.16 7.97 -16.90
N ALA A 163 15.10 7.99 -17.85
CA ALA A 163 15.13 9.02 -18.87
C ALA A 163 13.92 8.90 -19.82
N GLY A 164 13.29 10.03 -20.13
CA GLY A 164 12.16 10.09 -21.07
C GLY A 164 10.84 9.56 -20.49
N THR A 165 10.68 9.60 -19.17
CA THR A 165 9.44 9.30 -18.45
C THR A 165 8.98 10.45 -17.58
#